data_AF-A0AAJ1RWC7-F1
#
_entry.id   AF-A0AAJ1RWC7-F1
#
_cell.length_a   1.000
_cell.length_b   1.000
_cell.length_c   1.000
_cell.angle_alpha   90.00
_cell.angle_beta   90.00
_cell.angle_gamma   90.00
#
_symmetry.space_group_name_H-M   'P 1'
#
loop_
_entity.id
_entity.type
_entity.pdbx_description
1 polymer ?
#
loop_
_entity_poly.entity_id
_entity_poly.type
_entity_poly.pdbx_seq_one_letter_code
_entity_poly.pdbx_strand_id
1 'polypeptide(L)' 'RSAVSAYGIALDDFVIQGYTVAQRAVFVVEADGSIGFAWVADNPGQEPDYEAVLAHCQSP' A
#
# COMPACT_ATOMS: atom_id res chain seq x y z
N ARG A 1 -8.21 6.40 11.09
CA ARG A 1 -7.99 5.40 10.01
C ARG A 1 -8.51 5.89 8.64
N SER A 2 -8.67 7.21 8.43
CA SER A 2 -9.20 7.75 7.17
C SER A 2 -8.33 7.42 5.95
N ALA A 3 -7.01 7.49 6.07
CA ALA A 3 -6.10 7.13 4.96
C ALA A 3 -6.20 5.65 4.56
N VAL A 4 -6.20 4.74 5.53
CA VAL A 4 -6.28 3.29 5.28
C VAL A 4 -7.58 2.93 4.53
N SER A 5 -8.71 3.51 4.94
CA SER A 5 -9.99 3.33 4.25
C SER A 5 -10.03 4.04 2.89
N ALA A 6 -9.48 5.25 2.79
CA ALA A 6 -9.47 6.03 1.54
C ALA A 6 -8.63 5.35 0.44
N TYR A 7 -7.57 4.65 0.82
CA TYR A 7 -6.71 3.89 -0.11
C TYR A 7 -7.18 2.44 -0.30
N GLY A 8 -8.29 2.03 0.31
CA GLY A 8 -8.87 0.69 0.11
C GLY A 8 -8.05 -0.46 0.71
N ILE A 9 -7.15 -0.17 1.66
CA ILE A 9 -6.23 -1.16 2.25
C ILE A 9 -6.56 -1.50 3.70
N ALA A 10 -7.81 -1.28 4.13
CA ALA A 10 -8.24 -1.68 5.46
C ALA A 10 -8.27 -3.21 5.58
N LEU A 11 -7.68 -3.72 6.65
CA LEU A 11 -7.80 -5.10 7.09
C LEU A 11 -8.43 -5.09 8.48
N ASP A 12 -9.74 -5.31 8.51
CA ASP A 12 -10.51 -5.37 9.75
C ASP A 12 -10.24 -6.68 10.50
N ASP A 13 -10.48 -6.65 11.81
CA ASP A 13 -10.40 -7.82 12.69
C ASP A 13 -9.07 -8.59 12.60
N PHE A 14 -7.95 -7.88 12.42
CA PHE A 14 -6.64 -8.52 12.28
C PHE A 14 -6.20 -9.14 13.61
N VAL A 15 -6.41 -10.46 13.74
CA VAL A 15 -6.15 -11.28 14.94
C VAL A 15 -7.03 -10.93 16.15
N ILE A 16 -7.52 -9.70 16.25
CA ILE A 16 -8.34 -9.18 17.35
C ILE A 16 -9.57 -8.50 16.76
N GLN A 17 -10.76 -8.88 17.24
CA GLN A 17 -12.02 -8.27 16.83
C GLN A 17 -12.03 -6.75 17.12
N GLY A 18 -12.42 -5.94 16.14
CA GLY A 18 -12.41 -4.48 16.17
C GLY A 18 -11.04 -3.84 15.90
N TYR A 19 -9.99 -4.64 15.69
CA TYR A 19 -8.64 -4.13 15.45
C TYR A 19 -8.30 -4.04 13.96
N THR A 20 -8.70 -2.93 13.35
CA THR A 20 -8.36 -2.64 11.96
C THR A 20 -6.89 -2.22 11.82
N VAL A 21 -6.18 -2.86 10.90
CA VAL A 21 -4.84 -2.47 10.46
C VAL A 21 -4.84 -2.14 8.97
N ALA A 22 -3.71 -1.70 8.45
CA ALA A 22 -3.51 -1.59 7.01
C ALA A 22 -2.95 -2.92 6.47
N GLN A 23 -3.41 -3.34 5.30
CA GLN A 23 -2.67 -4.29 4.48
C GLN A 23 -1.30 -3.68 4.13
N ARG A 24 -0.27 -4.53 4.01
CA ARG A 24 1.03 -4.04 3.53
C ARG A 24 0.85 -3.59 2.09
N ALA A 25 1.19 -2.33 1.81
CA ALA A 25 0.99 -1.74 0.51
C ALA A 25 2.06 -0.67 0.24
N VAL A 26 2.28 -0.39 -1.04
CA VAL A 26 3.15 0.67 -1.54
C VAL A 26 2.36 1.47 -2.56
N PHE A 27 2.35 2.79 -2.41
CA PHE A 27 1.80 3.72 -3.38
C PHE A 27 2.88 4.77 -3.68
N VAL A 28 3.19 4.98 -4.96
CA VAL A 28 4.03 6.10 -5.40
C VAL A 28 3.13 7.17 -5.97
N VAL A 29 3.28 8.38 -5.43
CA VAL A 29 2.49 9.55 -5.82
C VAL A 29 3.34 10.42 -6.73
N GLU A 30 2.81 10.74 -7.90
CA GLU A 30 3.46 11.55 -8.92
C GLU A 30 3.37 13.06 -8.59
N ALA A 31 4.13 13.88 -9.31
CA ALA A 31 4.18 15.32 -9.08
C ALA A 31 2.82 16.03 -9.28
N ASP A 32 1.93 15.46 -10.09
CA ASP A 32 0.58 15.95 -10.32
C ASP A 32 -0.44 15.47 -9.25
N GLY A 33 0.02 14.67 -8.29
CA GLY A 33 -0.81 14.09 -7.23
C GLY A 33 -1.54 12.80 -7.61
N SER A 34 -1.33 12.28 -8.82
CA SER A 34 -1.85 10.97 -9.22
C SER A 34 -1.02 9.82 -8.62
N ILE A 35 -1.59 8.61 -8.59
CA ILE A 35 -0.87 7.41 -8.18
C ILE A 35 -0.29 6.76 -9.44
N GLY A 36 1.03 6.79 -9.62
CA GLY A 36 1.71 6.17 -10.76
C GLY A 36 2.11 4.72 -10.52
N PHE A 37 2.23 4.30 -9.26
CA PHE A 37 2.48 2.91 -8.89
C PHE A 37 1.65 2.53 -7.66
N ALA A 38 1.04 1.35 -7.70
CA ALA A 38 0.32 0.77 -6.57
C ALA A 38 0.61 -0.72 -6.46
N TRP A 39 0.90 -1.15 -5.25
CA TRP A 39 1.05 -2.55 -4.89
C TRP A 39 0.40 -2.80 -3.53
N VAL A 40 -0.37 -3.87 -3.43
CA VAL A 40 -0.99 -4.32 -2.17
C VAL A 40 -0.64 -5.80 -2.02
N ALA A 41 -0.17 -6.18 -0.84
CA ALA A 41 0.20 -7.54 -0.54
C ALA A 41 -1.03 -8.46 -0.48
N ASP A 42 -0.93 -9.64 -1.06
CA ASP A 42 -1.97 -10.68 -0.94
C ASP A 42 -2.02 -11.26 0.48
N ASN A 43 -0.91 -11.17 1.22
CA ASN A 43 -0.84 -11.58 2.62
C ASN A 43 0.17 -10.73 3.44
N PRO A 44 0.03 -10.66 4.78
CA PRO A 44 0.84 -9.75 5.60
C PRO A 44 2.36 -10.01 5.60
N GLY A 45 2.77 -11.23 5.25
CA GLY A 45 4.16 -11.67 5.22
C GLY A 45 4.85 -11.44 3.86
N GLN A 46 4.09 -11.10 2.82
CA GLN A 46 4.64 -10.78 1.52
C GLN A 46 5.30 -9.40 1.54
N GLU A 47 6.42 -9.25 0.85
CA GLU A 47 7.11 -7.98 0.65
C GLU A 47 6.92 -7.50 -0.79
N PRO A 48 6.97 -6.17 -1.05
CA PRO A 48 6.96 -5.66 -2.41
C PRO A 48 8.26 -6.04 -3.13
N ASP A 49 8.22 -5.98 -4.46
CA ASP A 49 9.44 -5.90 -5.24
C ASP A 49 10.05 -4.50 -5.08
N TYR A 50 11.05 -4.39 -4.20
CA TYR A 50 11.71 -3.11 -3.92
C TYR A 50 12.46 -2.55 -5.13
N GLU A 51 13.00 -3.40 -6.00
CA GLU A 51 13.71 -2.95 -7.20
C GLU A 51 12.71 -2.33 -8.19
N ALA A 52 11.53 -2.94 -8.36
CA ALA A 52 10.46 -2.39 -9.19
C ALA A 52 9.95 -1.04 -8.66
N VAL A 53 9.78 -0.90 -7.34
CA VAL A 53 9.38 0.37 -6.71
C VAL A 53 10.42 1.46 -6.97
N LEU A 54 11.71 1.16 -6.77
CA LEU A 54 12.78 2.12 -6.98
C LEU A 54 12.94 2.48 -8.46
N ALA A 55 12.80 1.51 -9.36
CA ALA A 55 12.84 1.74 -10.80
C ALA A 55 11.71 2.68 -11.26
N HIS A 56 10.50 2.52 -10.72
CA HIS A 56 9.39 3.45 -10.98
C HIS A 56 9.74 4.87 -10.52
N CYS A 57 10.24 5.03 -9.29
CA CYS A 57 10.63 6.34 -8.74
C CYS A 57 11.79 7.04 -9.48
N GLN A 58 12.61 6.28 -10.20
CA GLN A 58 13.75 6.79 -10.98
C GLN A 58 13.41 7.00 -12.45
N SER A 59 12.23 6.57 -12.88
CA SER A 59 11.76 6.78 -14.24
C SER A 59 11.40 8.27 -14.42
N PRO A 60 11.85 8.91 -15.52
CA PRO A 60 11.64 10.33 -15.77
C PRO A 60 10.20 10.69 -16.12
#